data_AF-A0A5D2RQR1-F1
#
_entry.id   AF-A0A5D2RQR1-F1
#
_cell.length_a   1.000
_cell.length_b   1.000
_cell.length_c   1.000
_cell.angle_alpha   90.00
_cell.angle_beta   90.00
_cell.angle_gamma   90.00
#
_symmetry.space_group_name_H-M   'P 1'
#
loop_
_entity.id
_entity.type
_entity.pdbx_description
1 polymer ?
#
loop_
_entity_poly.entity_id
_entity_poly.type
_entity_poly.pdbx_seq_one_letter_code
_entity_poly.pdbx_strand_id
1 'polypeptide(L)'
;MLAVYNSLSEEGKREFETAYSASYYPCMDILYECYEDVASGSEIRSVVLAGQRFYEKDGLPAFPMGKIDQTRMWKVGERVRKARPSGDLGPLYPFTAGVYVALMMAQIEILRKKGHSYSEIINESVIEAVDSLNPFMHARGVSFMVDNCSTTARLGSRKWAPRFDYILTQQALVAVDKGTPINQDLLSNFLSDPVHGAIEVCAQLRPTVDISVTPDADFVRPELRQSGN
;
A
#
# COMPACT_ATOMS: atom_id res chain seq x y z
N MET A 1 -9.16 9.77 -6.54
CA MET A 1 -9.94 8.79 -5.74
C MET A 1 -11.44 8.89 -6.01
N LEU A 2 -12.03 10.09 -6.10
CA LEU A 2 -13.45 10.26 -6.47
C LEU A 2 -13.85 9.55 -7.77
N ALA A 3 -13.01 9.57 -8.80
CA ALA A 3 -13.30 8.85 -10.06
C ALA A 3 -13.45 7.33 -9.87
N VAL A 4 -12.74 6.73 -8.91
CA VAL A 4 -12.89 5.30 -8.57
C VAL A 4 -14.25 5.05 -7.91
N TYR A 5 -14.63 5.90 -6.96
CA TYR A 5 -15.94 5.77 -6.30
C TYR A 5 -17.11 6.02 -7.27
N ASN A 6 -16.98 7.03 -8.13
CA ASN A 6 -18.02 7.39 -9.10
C ASN A 6 -18.19 6.40 -10.24
N SER A 7 -17.19 5.56 -10.53
CA SER A 7 -17.29 4.51 -11.56
C SER A 7 -18.00 3.24 -11.07
N LEU A 8 -18.25 3.12 -9.76
CA LEU A 8 -18.98 2.00 -9.18
C LEU A 8 -20.49 2.14 -9.44
N SER A 9 -21.19 1.00 -9.52
CA SER A 9 -22.65 0.96 -9.45
C SER A 9 -23.15 1.43 -8.08
N GLU A 10 -24.45 1.67 -7.95
CA GLU A 10 -25.05 2.07 -6.66
C GLU A 10 -24.93 0.96 -5.59
N GLU A 11 -25.01 -0.32 -5.97
CA GLU A 11 -24.64 -1.44 -5.09
C GLU A 11 -23.16 -1.39 -4.71
N GLY A 12 -22.27 -1.16 -5.69
CA GLY A 12 -20.83 -1.07 -5.46
C GLY A 12 -20.43 0.10 -4.56
N LYS A 13 -21.08 1.26 -4.68
CA LYS A 13 -20.87 2.39 -3.78
C LYS A 13 -21.21 2.03 -2.34
N ARG A 14 -22.32 1.32 -2.10
CA ARG A 14 -22.68 0.85 -0.75
C ARG A 14 -21.65 -0.11 -0.15
N GLU A 15 -21.09 -1.02 -0.96
CA GLU A 15 -19.98 -1.89 -0.54
C GLU A 15 -18.69 -1.11 -0.25
N PHE A 16 -18.34 -0.16 -1.12
CA PHE A 16 -17.20 0.73 -0.92
C PHE A 16 -17.34 1.51 0.38
N GLU A 17 -18.50 2.12 0.63
CA GLU A 17 -18.81 2.93 1.81
C GLU A 17 -18.71 2.11 3.09
N THR A 18 -19.24 0.89 3.08
CA THR A 18 -19.15 -0.06 4.19
C THR A 18 -17.68 -0.35 4.52
N ALA A 19 -16.89 -0.69 3.51
CA ALA A 19 -15.47 -1.01 3.71
C ALA A 19 -14.66 0.22 4.13
N TYR A 20 -14.90 1.37 3.49
CA TYR A 20 -14.21 2.63 3.76
C TYR A 20 -14.47 3.09 5.20
N SER A 21 -15.75 3.11 5.60
CA SER A 21 -16.17 3.49 6.95
C SER A 21 -15.58 2.57 8.03
N ALA A 22 -15.51 1.27 7.78
CA ALA A 22 -15.00 0.31 8.75
C ALA A 22 -13.46 0.33 8.85
N SER A 23 -12.76 0.68 7.76
CA SER A 23 -11.29 0.53 7.68
C SER A 23 -10.51 1.81 8.00
N TYR A 24 -11.11 2.99 7.83
CA TYR A 24 -10.39 4.27 7.94
C TYR A 24 -9.66 4.45 9.28
N TYR A 25 -10.36 4.30 10.41
CA TYR A 25 -9.75 4.48 11.73
C TYR A 25 -8.80 3.36 12.14
N PRO A 26 -9.10 2.06 11.91
CA PRO A 26 -8.11 1.00 12.10
C PRO A 26 -6.82 1.21 11.31
N CYS A 27 -6.91 1.68 10.07
CA CYS A 27 -5.74 2.06 9.27
C CYS A 27 -5.01 3.26 9.87
N MET A 28 -5.75 4.30 10.27
CA MET A 28 -5.20 5.50 10.89
C MET A 28 -4.44 5.18 12.18
N ASP A 29 -4.91 4.24 12.99
CA ASP A 29 -4.26 3.81 14.23
C ASP A 29 -2.81 3.36 13.96
N ILE A 30 -2.63 2.38 13.06
CA ILE A 30 -1.29 1.86 12.72
C ILE A 30 -0.43 2.89 11.99
N LEU A 31 -1.03 3.71 11.11
CA LEU A 31 -0.31 4.81 10.45
C LEU A 31 0.19 5.84 11.46
N TYR A 32 -0.63 6.16 12.46
CA TYR A 32 -0.30 7.14 13.48
C TYR A 32 0.85 6.62 14.36
N GLU A 33 0.75 5.39 14.84
CA GLU A 33 1.83 4.70 15.57
C GLU A 33 3.14 4.73 14.76
N CYS A 34 3.09 4.30 13.49
CA CYS A 34 4.26 4.24 12.62
C CYS A 34 4.91 5.63 12.45
N TYR A 35 4.10 6.67 12.22
CA TYR A 35 4.61 8.02 12.08
C TYR A 35 5.36 8.48 13.33
N GLU A 36 4.80 8.28 14.53
CA GLU A 36 5.44 8.71 15.78
C GLU A 36 6.70 7.92 16.12
N ASP A 37 6.74 6.63 15.77
CA ASP A 37 7.95 5.80 15.85
C ASP A 37 9.06 6.32 14.94
N VAL A 38 8.72 6.79 13.74
CA VAL A 38 9.68 7.40 12.80
C VAL A 38 10.15 8.75 13.33
N ALA A 39 9.22 9.64 13.69
CA ALA A 39 9.54 11.00 14.14
C ALA A 39 10.34 11.03 15.45
N SER A 40 10.12 10.05 16.34
CA SER A 40 10.91 9.90 17.58
C SER A 40 12.31 9.32 17.36
N GLY A 41 12.62 8.83 16.16
CA GLY A 41 13.88 8.16 15.83
C GLY A 41 13.93 6.68 16.25
N SER A 42 12.85 6.15 16.83
CA SER A 42 12.73 4.74 17.23
C SER A 42 12.84 3.81 16.02
N GLU A 43 12.14 4.13 14.94
CA GLU A 43 12.18 3.32 13.71
C GLU A 43 13.55 3.36 13.04
N ILE A 44 14.21 4.54 13.03
CA ILE A 44 15.57 4.71 12.50
C ILE A 44 16.54 3.83 13.29
N ARG A 45 16.47 3.85 14.63
CA ARG A 45 17.31 2.99 15.46
C ARG A 45 17.03 1.51 15.22
N SER A 46 15.77 1.12 15.06
CA SER A 46 15.38 -0.26 14.76
C SER A 46 16.02 -0.76 13.46
N VAL A 47 16.00 0.05 12.41
CA VAL A 47 16.62 -0.26 11.11
C VAL A 47 18.14 -0.40 11.22
N VAL A 48 18.81 0.51 11.95
CA VAL A 48 20.26 0.42 12.19
C VAL A 48 20.62 -0.92 12.85
N LEU A 49 19.91 -1.29 13.91
CA LEU A 49 20.16 -2.54 14.61
C LEU A 49 19.78 -3.77 13.76
N ALA A 50 18.77 -3.67 12.91
CA ALA A 50 18.42 -4.74 11.97
C ALA A 50 19.54 -5.00 10.95
N GLY A 51 20.15 -3.95 10.41
CA GLY A 51 21.29 -4.08 9.49
C GLY A 51 22.50 -4.77 10.13
N GLN A 52 22.75 -4.51 11.42
CA GLN A 52 23.80 -5.21 12.16
C GLN A 52 23.49 -6.70 12.36
N ARG A 53 22.22 -7.09 12.47
CA ARG A 53 21.78 -8.49 12.59
C ARG A 53 21.88 -9.29 11.29
N PHE A 54 22.24 -8.66 10.17
CA PHE A 54 22.55 -9.40 8.93
C PHE A 54 23.88 -10.15 8.99
N TYR A 55 24.68 -9.96 10.03
CA TYR A 55 25.96 -10.61 10.25
C TYR A 55 25.98 -11.28 11.63
N GLU A 56 26.82 -12.30 11.78
CA GLU A 56 27.04 -12.96 13.07
C GLU A 56 27.69 -11.98 14.06
N LYS A 57 27.17 -11.92 15.29
CA LYS A 57 27.72 -11.13 16.40
C LYS A 57 27.18 -11.65 17.72
N ASP A 58 27.86 -11.36 18.82
CA ASP A 58 27.44 -11.75 20.19
C ASP A 58 27.20 -13.27 20.38
N GLY A 59 27.84 -14.11 19.57
CA GLY A 59 27.60 -15.56 19.56
C GLY A 59 26.26 -16.00 18.95
N LEU A 60 25.58 -15.10 18.23
CA LEU A 60 24.30 -15.34 17.55
C LEU A 60 24.48 -15.40 16.02
N PRO A 61 23.64 -16.16 15.31
CA PRO A 61 23.73 -16.31 13.85
C PRO A 61 23.32 -15.03 13.11
N ALA A 62 23.65 -14.98 11.82
CA ALA A 62 23.19 -13.94 10.90
C ALA A 62 21.72 -14.15 10.49
N PHE A 63 20.97 -13.06 10.33
CA PHE A 63 19.55 -13.07 9.94
C PHE A 63 19.28 -12.18 8.71
N PRO A 64 19.74 -12.56 7.51
CA PRO A 64 19.35 -11.86 6.29
C PRO A 64 17.84 -11.95 6.05
N MET A 65 17.26 -10.98 5.35
CA MET A 65 15.82 -10.96 5.07
C MET A 65 15.38 -12.18 4.23
N GLY A 66 14.32 -12.86 4.70
CA GLY A 66 13.67 -13.94 3.95
C GLY A 66 12.75 -13.47 2.82
N LYS A 67 12.26 -14.43 2.04
CA LYS A 67 11.27 -14.22 0.96
C LYS A 67 9.87 -14.03 1.54
N ILE A 68 9.10 -13.10 0.98
CA ILE A 68 7.74 -12.76 1.45
C ILE A 68 6.62 -13.21 0.50
N ASP A 69 6.98 -13.83 -0.64
CA ASP A 69 6.08 -14.18 -1.74
C ASP A 69 5.95 -15.72 -1.94
N GLN A 70 6.34 -16.51 -0.95
CA GLN A 70 6.29 -17.99 -1.05
C GLN A 70 5.03 -18.60 -0.40
N THR A 71 4.17 -17.78 0.21
CA THR A 71 2.93 -18.24 0.85
C THR A 71 1.78 -18.41 -0.15
N ARG A 72 0.67 -18.98 0.32
CA ARG A 72 -0.47 -19.45 -0.49
C ARG A 72 -0.92 -18.45 -1.57
N MET A 73 -1.24 -17.20 -1.21
CA MET A 73 -1.82 -16.24 -2.16
C MET A 73 -0.85 -15.85 -3.28
N TRP A 74 0.45 -15.83 -3.00
CA TRP A 74 1.47 -15.46 -3.98
C TRP A 74 1.70 -16.58 -5.00
N LYS A 75 1.62 -17.85 -4.57
CA LYS A 75 1.59 -19.01 -5.47
C LYS A 75 0.33 -19.07 -6.33
N VAL A 76 -0.80 -18.63 -5.82
CA VAL A 76 -2.00 -18.42 -6.64
C VAL A 76 -1.77 -17.29 -7.64
N GLY A 77 -1.18 -16.17 -7.21
CA GLY A 77 -0.85 -15.03 -8.08
C GLY A 77 0.07 -15.38 -9.25
N GLU A 78 1.06 -16.28 -9.06
CA GLU A 78 1.87 -16.82 -10.16
C GLU A 78 1.01 -17.50 -11.23
N ARG A 79 0.01 -18.32 -10.82
CA ARG A 79 -0.90 -19.00 -11.75
C ARG A 79 -1.83 -18.03 -12.46
N VAL A 80 -2.37 -17.05 -11.74
CA VAL A 80 -3.22 -15.99 -12.32
C VAL A 80 -2.44 -15.24 -13.40
N ARG A 81 -1.22 -14.77 -13.09
CA ARG A 81 -0.39 -14.03 -14.05
C ARG A 81 0.02 -14.86 -15.27
N LYS A 82 0.25 -16.16 -15.10
CA LYS A 82 0.59 -17.07 -16.21
C LYS A 82 -0.55 -17.18 -17.24
N ALA A 83 -1.80 -17.07 -16.81
CA ALA A 83 -2.98 -17.13 -17.68
C ALA A 83 -3.50 -15.74 -18.11
N ARG A 84 -2.93 -14.66 -17.57
CA ARG A 84 -3.41 -13.29 -17.76
C ARG A 84 -3.05 -12.77 -19.16
N PRO A 85 -4.00 -12.21 -19.93
CA PRO A 85 -3.68 -11.58 -21.21
C PRO A 85 -2.85 -10.29 -21.01
N SER A 86 -2.11 -9.89 -22.03
CA SER A 86 -1.40 -8.61 -22.01
C SER A 86 -2.39 -7.44 -21.94
N GLY A 87 -2.07 -6.42 -21.14
CA GLY A 87 -2.93 -5.25 -20.96
C GLY A 87 -4.13 -5.44 -20.02
N ASP A 88 -4.27 -6.60 -19.37
CA ASP A 88 -5.29 -6.83 -18.36
C ASP A 88 -5.13 -5.87 -17.17
N LEU A 89 -6.22 -5.19 -16.80
CA LEU A 89 -6.27 -4.21 -15.69
C LEU A 89 -6.81 -4.81 -14.38
N GLY A 90 -7.27 -6.06 -14.41
CA GLY A 90 -8.00 -6.70 -13.32
C GLY A 90 -9.42 -6.14 -13.10
N PRO A 91 -10.20 -6.78 -12.22
CA PRO A 91 -11.53 -6.30 -11.85
C PRO A 91 -11.46 -5.16 -10.82
N LEU A 92 -12.40 -4.22 -10.90
CA LEU A 92 -12.63 -3.23 -9.85
C LEU A 92 -13.59 -3.79 -8.80
N TYR A 93 -13.06 -4.36 -7.72
CA TYR A 93 -13.88 -4.90 -6.63
C TYR A 93 -14.23 -3.81 -5.60
N PRO A 94 -15.52 -3.48 -5.39
CA PRO A 94 -15.91 -2.29 -4.63
C PRO A 94 -15.43 -2.30 -3.17
N PHE A 95 -15.55 -3.44 -2.48
CA PHE A 95 -15.08 -3.58 -1.10
C PHE A 95 -13.57 -3.37 -0.99
N THR A 96 -12.78 -3.95 -1.90
CA THR A 96 -11.31 -3.76 -1.93
C THR A 96 -10.94 -2.30 -2.21
N ALA A 97 -11.65 -1.64 -3.12
CA ALA A 97 -11.47 -0.22 -3.37
C ALA A 97 -11.74 0.62 -2.11
N GLY A 98 -12.80 0.30 -1.36
CA GLY A 98 -13.12 0.99 -0.10
C GLY A 98 -12.02 0.87 0.95
N VAL A 99 -11.49 -0.34 1.17
CA VAL A 99 -10.36 -0.55 2.12
C VAL A 99 -9.11 0.21 1.67
N TYR A 100 -8.73 0.07 0.39
CA TYR A 100 -7.50 0.68 -0.13
C TYR A 100 -7.56 2.22 -0.12
N VAL A 101 -8.70 2.80 -0.52
CA VAL A 101 -8.91 4.24 -0.49
C VAL A 101 -9.02 4.78 0.94
N ALA A 102 -9.59 4.01 1.89
CA ALA A 102 -9.59 4.39 3.31
C ALA A 102 -8.18 4.49 3.88
N LEU A 103 -7.30 3.54 3.57
CA LEU A 103 -5.89 3.60 3.96
C LEU A 103 -5.19 4.83 3.36
N MET A 104 -5.36 5.10 2.06
CA MET A 104 -4.76 6.27 1.41
C MET A 104 -5.23 7.58 2.05
N MET A 105 -6.54 7.72 2.30
CA MET A 105 -7.09 8.93 2.92
C MET A 105 -6.66 9.08 4.39
N ALA A 106 -6.56 7.98 5.14
CA ALA A 106 -6.03 8.01 6.50
C ALA A 106 -4.56 8.46 6.54
N GLN A 107 -3.73 8.00 5.59
CA GLN A 107 -2.33 8.42 5.49
C GLN A 107 -2.22 9.92 5.15
N ILE A 108 -3.02 10.40 4.19
CA ILE A 108 -3.11 11.81 3.82
C ILE A 108 -3.44 12.66 5.06
N GLU A 109 -4.42 12.24 5.87
CA GLU A 109 -4.82 12.98 7.05
C GLU A 109 -3.74 13.00 8.14
N ILE A 110 -3.05 11.88 8.39
CA ILE A 110 -1.92 11.84 9.33
C ILE A 110 -0.83 12.83 8.90
N LEU A 111 -0.38 12.78 7.65
CA LEU A 111 0.68 13.67 7.18
C LEU A 111 0.22 15.13 7.16
N ARG A 112 -1.04 15.41 6.80
CA ARG A 112 -1.65 16.74 6.87
C ARG A 112 -1.62 17.29 8.28
N LYS A 113 -2.03 16.49 9.29
CA LYS A 113 -2.03 16.90 10.70
C LYS A 113 -0.63 17.00 11.30
N LYS A 114 0.34 16.29 10.75
CA LYS A 114 1.75 16.38 11.13
C LYS A 114 2.53 17.48 10.41
N GLY A 115 1.86 18.27 9.56
CA GLY A 115 2.40 19.53 9.01
C GLY A 115 3.15 19.39 7.68
N HIS A 116 2.95 18.28 6.96
CA HIS A 116 3.57 18.07 5.65
C HIS A 116 2.89 18.92 4.55
N SER A 117 3.67 19.22 3.50
CA SER A 117 3.15 19.96 2.33
C SER A 117 2.28 19.06 1.45
N TYR A 118 1.32 19.63 0.71
CA TYR A 118 0.46 18.83 -0.18
C TYR A 118 1.25 18.07 -1.26
N SER A 119 2.31 18.67 -1.81
CA SER A 119 3.14 18.00 -2.81
C SER A 119 3.82 16.75 -2.24
N GLU A 120 4.30 16.81 -0.99
CA GLU A 120 4.89 15.67 -0.32
C GLU A 120 3.83 14.62 0.01
N ILE A 121 2.71 15.03 0.62
CA ILE A 121 1.59 14.16 0.96
C ILE A 121 1.09 13.37 -0.27
N ILE A 122 0.87 14.07 -1.38
CA ILE A 122 0.32 13.48 -2.62
C ILE A 122 1.32 12.56 -3.28
N ASN A 123 2.62 12.92 -3.31
CA ASN A 123 3.63 12.03 -3.85
C ASN A 123 3.73 10.73 -3.05
N GLU A 124 3.87 10.85 -1.73
CA GLU A 124 4.09 9.73 -0.80
C GLU A 124 2.85 8.85 -0.59
N SER A 125 1.63 9.40 -0.73
CA SER A 125 0.38 8.69 -0.40
C SER A 125 -0.47 8.33 -1.61
N VAL A 126 -0.13 8.85 -2.80
CA VAL A 126 -0.92 8.63 -4.03
C VAL A 126 -0.03 8.32 -5.22
N ILE A 127 0.79 9.28 -5.68
CA ILE A 127 1.48 9.19 -6.98
C ILE A 127 2.50 8.04 -6.96
N GLU A 128 3.35 7.96 -5.94
CA GLU A 128 4.37 6.90 -5.88
C GLU A 128 3.72 5.50 -5.85
N ALA A 129 2.61 5.35 -5.13
CA ALA A 129 1.88 4.09 -5.10
C ALA A 129 1.40 3.69 -6.49
N VAL A 130 0.70 4.58 -7.22
CA VAL A 130 0.01 4.21 -8.47
C VAL A 130 0.88 4.30 -9.73
N ASP A 131 1.83 5.24 -9.79
CA ASP A 131 2.65 5.48 -10.98
C ASP A 131 4.03 4.80 -10.90
N SER A 132 4.48 4.40 -9.70
CA SER A 132 5.80 3.77 -9.50
C SER A 132 5.72 2.34 -8.94
N LEU A 133 5.11 2.14 -7.78
CA LEU A 133 5.24 0.89 -7.01
C LEU A 133 4.26 -0.22 -7.46
N ASN A 134 2.97 0.10 -7.54
CA ASN A 134 1.92 -0.87 -7.90
C ASN A 134 2.16 -1.57 -9.25
N PRO A 135 2.69 -0.91 -10.30
CA PRO A 135 3.07 -1.58 -11.56
C PRO A 135 3.99 -2.79 -11.36
N PHE A 136 4.95 -2.74 -10.43
CA PHE A 136 5.82 -3.88 -10.12
C PHE A 136 5.04 -5.00 -9.43
N MET A 137 4.12 -4.68 -8.51
CA MET A 137 3.27 -5.70 -7.88
C MET A 137 2.36 -6.37 -8.91
N HIS A 138 1.82 -5.61 -9.86
CA HIS A 138 1.02 -6.12 -10.96
C HIS A 138 1.84 -7.02 -11.90
N ALA A 139 3.09 -6.65 -12.18
CA ALA A 139 3.99 -7.43 -13.03
C ALA A 139 4.35 -8.78 -12.40
N ARG A 140 4.72 -8.83 -11.11
CA ARG A 140 5.28 -10.06 -10.53
C ARG A 140 5.04 -10.30 -9.04
N GLY A 141 4.03 -9.67 -8.45
CA GLY A 141 3.63 -9.86 -7.05
C GLY A 141 4.47 -9.04 -6.06
N VAL A 142 4.15 -9.18 -4.76
CA VAL A 142 4.63 -8.25 -3.72
C VAL A 142 6.14 -8.16 -3.59
N SER A 143 6.87 -9.27 -3.71
CA SER A 143 8.34 -9.24 -3.59
C SER A 143 8.95 -8.40 -4.70
N PHE A 144 8.37 -8.39 -5.91
CA PHE A 144 8.90 -7.58 -7.00
C PHE A 144 8.71 -6.08 -6.80
N MET A 145 7.69 -5.66 -6.06
CA MET A 145 7.56 -4.29 -5.60
C MET A 145 8.50 -4.03 -4.41
N VAL A 146 8.31 -4.76 -3.31
CA VAL A 146 8.97 -4.48 -2.03
C VAL A 146 10.48 -4.67 -2.11
N ASP A 147 10.97 -5.77 -2.69
CA ASP A 147 12.40 -6.09 -2.65
C ASP A 147 13.22 -5.30 -3.68
N ASN A 148 12.57 -4.60 -4.63
CA ASN A 148 13.25 -3.62 -5.47
C ASN A 148 13.52 -2.29 -4.74
N CYS A 149 12.80 -1.99 -3.66
CA CYS A 149 13.04 -0.80 -2.84
C CYS A 149 14.33 -0.91 -2.00
N SER A 150 14.61 0.14 -1.20
CA SER A 150 15.79 0.19 -0.31
C SER A 150 15.69 -0.85 0.83
N THR A 151 16.82 -1.13 1.49
CA THR A 151 16.85 -2.00 2.68
C THR A 151 15.92 -1.49 3.79
N THR A 152 15.86 -0.17 4.01
CA THR A 152 14.95 0.46 4.97
C THR A 152 13.49 0.17 4.64
N ALA A 153 13.08 0.35 3.37
CA ALA A 153 11.72 0.06 2.93
C ALA A 153 11.37 -1.44 3.03
N ARG A 154 12.32 -2.31 2.67
CA ARG A 154 12.15 -3.78 2.77
C ARG A 154 11.95 -4.25 4.20
N LEU A 155 12.69 -3.69 5.16
CA LEU A 155 12.54 -3.94 6.59
C LEU A 155 11.23 -3.36 7.12
N GLY A 156 10.90 -2.12 6.75
CA GLY A 156 9.66 -1.45 7.15
C GLY A 156 8.43 -2.23 6.69
N SER A 157 8.37 -2.63 5.40
CA SER A 157 7.28 -3.44 4.87
C SER A 157 7.10 -4.75 5.65
N ARG A 158 8.20 -5.44 5.97
CA ARG A 158 8.17 -6.70 6.76
C ARG A 158 7.74 -6.49 8.21
N LYS A 159 8.07 -5.34 8.82
CA LYS A 159 7.66 -5.01 10.19
C LYS A 159 6.19 -4.61 10.27
N TRP A 160 5.73 -3.75 9.34
CA TRP A 160 4.44 -3.07 9.46
C TRP A 160 3.30 -3.74 8.69
N ALA A 161 3.55 -4.46 7.58
CA ALA A 161 2.47 -5.12 6.85
C ALA A 161 1.62 -6.09 7.72
N PRO A 162 2.22 -6.89 8.63
CA PRO A 162 1.43 -7.72 9.55
C PRO A 162 0.53 -6.92 10.49
N ARG A 163 0.90 -5.68 10.84
CA ARG A 163 0.09 -4.83 11.74
C ARG A 163 -1.20 -4.40 11.06
N PHE A 164 -1.12 -4.04 9.77
CA PHE A 164 -2.31 -3.70 8.97
C PHE A 164 -3.22 -4.91 8.73
N ASP A 165 -2.65 -6.08 8.43
CA ASP A 165 -3.43 -7.33 8.31
C ASP A 165 -4.22 -7.61 9.59
N TYR A 166 -3.55 -7.57 10.74
CA TYR A 166 -4.16 -7.86 12.03
C TYR A 166 -5.22 -6.82 12.40
N ILE A 167 -4.96 -5.52 12.26
CA ILE A 167 -5.92 -4.49 12.67
C ILE A 167 -7.19 -4.52 11.79
N LEU A 168 -7.03 -4.76 10.48
CA LEU A 168 -8.17 -4.89 9.57
C LEU A 168 -8.99 -6.13 9.93
N THR A 169 -8.34 -7.27 10.18
CA THR A 169 -9.03 -8.51 10.54
C THR A 169 -9.74 -8.41 11.88
N GLN A 170 -9.11 -7.80 12.89
CA GLN A 170 -9.62 -7.75 14.26
C GLN A 170 -10.71 -6.69 14.45
N GLN A 171 -10.65 -5.58 13.71
CA GLN A 171 -11.54 -4.45 13.92
C GLN A 171 -12.40 -4.16 12.70
N ALA A 172 -11.79 -3.87 11.55
CA ALA A 172 -12.54 -3.43 10.37
C ALA A 172 -13.49 -4.51 9.86
N LEU A 173 -13.00 -5.72 9.62
CA LEU A 173 -13.81 -6.84 9.13
C LEU A 173 -14.86 -7.27 10.16
N VAL A 174 -14.53 -7.23 11.46
CA VAL A 174 -15.51 -7.48 12.54
C VAL A 174 -16.64 -6.43 12.55
N ALA A 175 -16.33 -5.17 12.29
CA ALA A 175 -17.35 -4.12 12.19
C ALA A 175 -18.27 -4.32 10.98
N VAL A 176 -17.70 -4.73 9.84
CA VAL A 176 -18.47 -5.10 8.64
C VAL A 176 -19.40 -6.28 8.94
N ASP A 177 -18.88 -7.37 9.53
CA ASP A 177 -19.67 -8.57 9.85
C ASP A 177 -20.79 -8.29 10.86
N LYS A 178 -20.58 -7.33 11.76
CA LYS A 178 -21.60 -6.87 12.73
C LYS A 178 -22.62 -5.90 12.13
N GLY A 179 -22.46 -5.49 10.88
CA GLY A 179 -23.32 -4.49 10.25
C GLY A 179 -23.25 -3.14 10.96
N THR A 180 -22.06 -2.74 11.46
CA THR A 180 -21.87 -1.44 12.10
C THR A 180 -22.34 -0.32 11.16
N PRO A 181 -23.15 0.64 11.64
CA PRO A 181 -23.63 1.74 10.81
C PRO A 181 -22.49 2.52 10.14
N ILE A 182 -22.69 2.86 8.87
CA ILE A 182 -21.77 3.69 8.10
C ILE A 182 -21.65 5.07 8.73
N ASN A 183 -20.41 5.51 8.94
CA ASN A 183 -20.10 6.86 9.41
C ASN A 183 -20.29 7.86 8.27
N GLN A 184 -21.43 8.56 8.28
CA GLN A 184 -21.80 9.53 7.24
C GLN A 184 -20.88 10.75 7.20
N ASP A 185 -20.35 11.19 8.34
CA ASP A 185 -19.41 12.32 8.38
C ASP A 185 -18.11 11.95 7.69
N LEU A 186 -17.64 10.72 7.90
CA LEU A 186 -16.40 10.21 7.29
C LEU A 186 -16.53 10.10 5.77
N LEU A 187 -17.70 9.70 5.26
CA LEU A 187 -17.99 9.70 3.83
C LEU A 187 -18.15 11.10 3.25
N SER A 188 -18.89 11.98 3.93
CA SER A 188 -19.04 13.37 3.52
C SER A 188 -17.67 14.04 3.40
N ASN A 189 -16.82 13.87 4.43
CA ASN A 189 -15.45 14.37 4.44
C ASN A 189 -14.62 13.79 3.30
N PHE A 190 -14.73 12.48 3.01
CA PHE A 190 -14.07 11.87 1.85
C PHE A 190 -14.51 12.53 0.54
N LEU A 191 -15.82 12.69 0.32
CA LEU A 191 -16.36 13.23 -0.92
C LEU A 191 -15.99 14.70 -1.14
N SER A 192 -15.86 15.47 -0.06
CA SER A 192 -15.51 16.89 -0.09
C SER A 192 -14.03 17.20 0.20
N ASP A 193 -13.16 16.20 0.38
CA ASP A 193 -11.78 16.47 0.80
C ASP A 193 -11.03 17.29 -0.26
N PRO A 194 -10.42 18.43 0.10
CA PRO A 194 -9.70 19.29 -0.86
C PRO A 194 -8.51 18.59 -1.52
N VAL A 195 -8.02 17.47 -0.97
CA VAL A 195 -6.92 16.71 -1.57
C VAL A 195 -7.25 16.22 -2.98
N HIS A 196 -8.52 15.97 -3.32
CA HIS A 196 -8.87 15.51 -4.67
C HIS A 196 -8.53 16.55 -5.74
N GLY A 197 -8.86 17.83 -5.50
CA GLY A 197 -8.48 18.92 -6.40
C GLY A 197 -6.97 19.17 -6.42
N ALA A 198 -6.28 19.01 -5.28
CA ALA A 198 -4.83 19.12 -5.23
C ALA A 198 -4.13 18.01 -6.03
N ILE A 199 -4.66 16.78 -6.00
CA ILE A 199 -4.18 15.66 -6.83
C ILE A 199 -4.36 15.99 -8.31
N GLU A 200 -5.49 16.59 -8.71
CA GLU A 200 -5.70 17.01 -10.11
C GLU A 200 -4.64 18.01 -10.58
N VAL A 201 -4.26 18.97 -9.73
CA VAL A 201 -3.17 19.91 -10.03
C VAL A 201 -1.82 19.19 -10.14
N CYS A 202 -1.48 18.31 -9.19
CA CYS A 202 -0.25 17.53 -9.27
C CYS A 202 -0.20 16.61 -10.49
N ALA A 203 -1.34 16.03 -10.89
CA ALA A 203 -1.44 15.16 -12.05
C ALA A 203 -1.19 15.88 -13.38
N GLN A 204 -1.30 17.21 -13.45
CA GLN A 204 -0.91 17.98 -14.64
C GLN A 204 0.62 18.04 -14.83
N LEU A 205 1.39 17.71 -13.79
CA LEU A 205 2.86 17.78 -13.78
C LEU A 205 3.50 16.40 -13.97
N ARG A 206 2.72 15.32 -14.06
CA ARG A 206 3.27 13.97 -14.30
C ARG A 206 3.88 13.87 -15.70
N PRO A 207 4.92 13.04 -15.90
CA PRO A 207 5.33 12.64 -17.23
C PRO A 207 4.15 12.06 -18.02
N THR A 208 4.09 12.33 -19.33
CA THR A 208 2.99 11.88 -20.20
C THR A 208 3.08 10.40 -20.59
N VAL A 209 4.03 9.67 -20.02
CA VAL A 209 4.27 8.25 -20.28
C VAL A 209 4.17 7.46 -18.99
N ASP A 210 3.37 6.39 -19.02
CA ASP A 210 3.28 5.46 -17.92
C ASP A 210 4.47 4.49 -17.94
N ILE A 211 4.90 4.04 -16.76
CA ILE A 211 5.99 3.08 -16.66
C ILE A 211 5.59 1.74 -17.30
N SER A 212 6.48 1.17 -18.10
CA SER A 212 6.33 -0.19 -18.63
C SER A 212 7.19 -1.14 -17.80
N VAL A 213 6.55 -1.96 -16.97
CA VAL A 213 7.23 -2.97 -16.14
C VAL A 213 6.64 -4.34 -16.46
N THR A 214 7.47 -5.21 -17.02
CA THR A 214 7.12 -6.60 -17.33
C THR A 214 7.82 -7.59 -16.38
N PRO A 215 7.39 -8.86 -16.33
CA PRO A 215 8.00 -9.85 -15.44
C PRO A 215 9.50 -10.11 -15.67
N ASP A 216 10.00 -9.82 -16.87
CA ASP A 216 11.37 -10.02 -17.35
C ASP A 216 12.23 -8.75 -17.33
N ALA A 217 11.78 -7.68 -16.66
CA ALA A 217 12.51 -6.42 -16.57
C ALA A 217 13.98 -6.60 -16.14
N ASP A 218 14.90 -6.01 -16.90
CA ASP A 218 16.36 -6.11 -16.74
C ASP A 218 16.95 -4.95 -15.91
N PHE A 219 16.20 -3.85 -15.77
CA PHE A 219 16.54 -2.67 -14.99
C PHE A 219 16.31 -2.84 -13.47
N VAL A 220 15.82 -4.00 -13.04
CA VAL A 220 15.60 -4.33 -11.62
C VAL A 220 16.88 -4.82 -10.94
N ARG A 221 16.83 -4.96 -9.61
CA ARG A 221 17.96 -5.52 -8.83
C ARG A 221 18.41 -6.86 -9.42
N PRO A 222 19.74 -7.12 -9.54
CA PRO A 222 20.25 -8.34 -10.16
C PRO A 222 19.63 -9.64 -9.62
N GLU A 223 19.47 -9.75 -8.31
CA GLU A 223 18.87 -10.89 -7.62
C GLU A 223 17.37 -11.09 -7.89
N LEU A 224 16.70 -10.06 -8.45
CA LEU A 224 15.30 -10.10 -8.86
C LEU A 224 15.14 -10.22 -10.38
N ARG A 225 16.22 -10.25 -11.17
CA ARG A 225 16.09 -10.54 -12.60
C ARG A 225 15.75 -12.02 -12.76
N GLN A 226 14.74 -12.33 -13.57
CA GLN A 226 14.52 -13.70 -14.02
C GLN A 226 15.28 -13.85 -15.34
N SER A 227 16.19 -14.82 -15.39
CA SER A 227 16.80 -15.24 -16.64
C SER A 227 15.65 -15.68 -17.57
N GLY A 228 15.52 -15.07 -18.74
CA GLY A 228 14.63 -15.59 -19.77
C GLY A 228 14.98 -17.06 -20.02
N ASN A 229 13.98 -17.93 -20.00
CA ASN A 229 14.11 -19.26 -20.58
C ASN A 229 14.23 -19.16 -22.10
#